data_AF-A0A5K1GN72-F1
#
_entry.id   AF-A0A5K1GN72-F1
#
_cell.length_a   1.000
_cell.length_b   1.000
_cell.length_c   1.000
_cell.angle_alpha   90.00
_cell.angle_beta   90.00
_cell.angle_gamma   90.00
#
_symmetry.space_group_name_H-M   'P 1'
#
loop_
_entity.id
_entity.type
_entity.pdbx_description
1 polymer ?
#
loop_
_entity_poly.entity_id
_entity_poly.type
_entity_poly.pdbx_seq_one_letter_code
_entity_poly.pdbx_strand_id
1 'polypeptide(L)'
;VPAFQQKHGMWPCMVAPTKIIAGLGLSLDIDILEAPGATGDYRTLLTSKATAIAKALSAPIQPPPCIFIPGEDDPKPGRVDGYDFGFLHIK
;
A
#
# COMPACT_ATOMS: atom_id res chain seq x y z
N VAL A 1 4.59 18.33 2.80
CA VAL A 1 4.26 17.90 4.18
C VAL A 1 5.33 16.90 4.60
N PRO A 2 5.74 16.78 5.88
CA PRO A 2 6.73 15.77 6.27
C PRO A 2 6.27 14.37 5.88
N ALA A 3 7.22 13.51 5.47
CA ALA A 3 6.95 12.10 5.22
C ALA A 3 6.40 11.42 6.48
N PHE A 4 5.57 10.41 6.33
CA PHE A 4 4.99 9.68 7.46
C PHE A 4 6.08 9.07 8.35
N GLN A 5 7.12 8.50 7.74
CA GLN A 5 8.28 7.96 8.44
C GLN A 5 9.00 9.03 9.27
N GLN A 6 9.21 10.22 8.70
CA GLN A 6 9.86 11.33 9.41
C GLN A 6 9.05 11.78 10.64
N LYS A 7 7.72 11.75 10.55
CA LYS A 7 6.83 12.22 11.61
C LYS A 7 6.53 11.16 12.68
N HIS A 8 6.45 9.89 12.27
CA HIS A 8 5.93 8.80 13.12
C HIS A 8 6.95 7.67 13.38
N GLY A 9 8.10 7.67 12.71
CA GLY A 9 9.14 6.65 12.89
C GLY A 9 8.79 5.26 12.38
N MET A 10 7.74 5.13 11.57
CA MET A 10 7.26 3.85 11.01
C MET A 10 7.32 3.86 9.49
N TRP A 11 7.53 2.69 8.88
CA TRP A 11 7.42 2.51 7.43
C TRP A 11 5.99 2.16 7.03
N PRO A 12 5.27 3.05 6.33
CA PRO A 12 3.87 2.82 5.99
C PRO A 12 3.71 2.20 4.60
N CYS A 13 2.62 1.45 4.44
CA CYS A 13 2.07 1.07 3.15
C CYS A 13 0.56 1.26 3.14
N MET A 14 -0.06 1.23 1.96
CA MET A 14 -1.50 1.28 1.83
C MET A 14 -2.05 0.46 0.67
N VAL A 15 -3.31 0.06 0.78
CA VAL A 15 -4.11 -0.40 -0.36
C VAL A 15 -5.26 0.57 -0.58
N ALA A 16 -5.09 1.46 -1.55
CA ALA A 16 -6.03 2.55 -1.85
C ALA A 16 -6.32 2.66 -3.36
N PRO A 17 -7.33 1.92 -3.87
CA PRO A 17 -7.71 2.00 -5.29
C PRO A 17 -8.35 3.34 -5.68
N THR A 18 -8.88 4.11 -4.71
CA THR A 18 -9.48 5.41 -4.97
C THR A 18 -8.41 6.49 -5.12
N LYS A 19 -8.37 7.14 -6.29
CA LYS A 19 -7.29 8.07 -6.69
C LYS A 19 -7.01 9.20 -5.69
N ILE A 20 -8.04 9.75 -5.05
CA ILE A 20 -7.86 10.82 -4.04
C ILE A 20 -7.11 10.31 -2.81
N ILE A 21 -7.45 9.12 -2.32
CA ILE A 21 -6.81 8.50 -1.15
C ILE A 21 -5.39 8.07 -1.48
N ALA A 22 -5.17 7.49 -2.66
CA ALA A 22 -3.85 7.18 -3.19
C ALA A 22 -2.97 8.44 -3.26
N GLY A 23 -3.51 9.54 -3.81
CA GLY A 23 -2.78 10.82 -3.91
C GLY A 23 -2.38 11.39 -2.54
N LEU A 24 -3.24 11.26 -1.53
CA LEU A 24 -2.90 11.65 -0.16
C LEU A 24 -1.75 10.80 0.39
N GLY A 25 -1.79 9.49 0.22
CA GLY A 25 -0.70 8.60 0.65
C GLY A 25 0.63 8.94 0.00
N LEU A 26 0.63 9.18 -1.31
CA LEU A 26 1.83 9.58 -2.05
C LEU A 26 2.41 10.92 -1.54
N SER A 27 1.57 11.88 -1.15
CA SER A 27 2.05 13.15 -0.59
C SER A 27 2.76 13.03 0.77
N LEU A 28 2.69 11.85 1.39
CA LEU A 28 3.28 11.51 2.68
C LEU A 28 4.35 10.40 2.55
N ASP A 29 4.78 10.08 1.32
CA ASP A 29 5.68 8.97 0.99
C ASP A 29 5.18 7.61 1.51
N ILE A 30 3.89 7.32 1.31
CA ILE A 30 3.30 6.01 1.60
C ILE A 30 3.27 5.17 0.32
N ASP A 31 3.90 4.01 0.38
CA ASP A 31 3.88 3.04 -0.71
C ASP A 31 2.46 2.49 -0.93
N ILE A 32 2.00 2.49 -2.19
CA ILE A 32 0.72 1.91 -2.58
C ILE A 32 0.95 0.48 -3.02
N LEU A 33 0.49 -0.49 -2.26
CA LEU A 33 0.59 -1.90 -2.61
C LEU A 33 -0.40 -2.29 -3.70
N GLU A 34 0.04 -3.13 -4.61
CA GLU A 34 -0.84 -3.82 -5.53
C GLU A 34 -1.73 -4.83 -4.80
N ALA A 35 -3.02 -4.77 -5.09
CA ALA A 35 -4.03 -5.70 -4.59
C ALA A 35 -5.00 -6.03 -5.72
N PRO A 36 -4.81 -7.15 -6.44
CA PRO A 36 -5.66 -7.52 -7.56
C PRO A 36 -7.15 -7.54 -7.20
N GLY A 37 -7.99 -6.90 -8.02
CA GLY A 37 -9.43 -6.80 -7.77
C GLY A 37 -9.84 -5.76 -6.71
N ALA A 38 -8.92 -4.92 -6.23
CA ALA A 38 -9.27 -3.72 -5.47
C ALA A 38 -9.76 -2.61 -6.42
N THR A 39 -11.05 -2.27 -6.37
CA THR A 39 -11.69 -1.36 -7.35
C THR A 39 -12.09 0.00 -6.78
N GLY A 40 -12.16 0.15 -5.45
CA GLY A 40 -12.59 1.40 -4.81
C GLY A 40 -14.09 1.70 -4.93
N ASP A 41 -14.87 0.68 -5.30
CA ASP A 41 -16.33 0.65 -5.30
C ASP A 41 -16.84 -0.61 -4.56
N TYR A 42 -18.16 -0.83 -4.55
CA TYR A 42 -18.77 -1.95 -3.83
C TYR A 42 -18.39 -3.35 -4.37
N ARG A 43 -17.76 -3.43 -5.54
CA ARG A 43 -17.29 -4.69 -6.12
C ARG A 43 -15.86 -5.05 -5.68
N THR A 44 -15.27 -4.25 -4.80
CA THR A 44 -13.88 -4.44 -4.36
C THR A 44 -13.69 -5.77 -3.63
N LEU A 45 -12.60 -6.47 -3.93
CA LEU A 45 -12.22 -7.69 -3.21
C LEU A 45 -11.52 -7.33 -1.89
N LEU A 46 -12.27 -7.26 -0.80
CA LEU A 46 -11.73 -6.93 0.53
C LEU A 46 -10.64 -7.90 1.00
N THR A 47 -10.79 -9.20 0.70
CA THR A 47 -9.82 -10.25 1.02
C THR A 47 -8.48 -10.04 0.32
N SER A 48 -8.48 -9.60 -0.93
CA SER A 48 -7.26 -9.26 -1.67
C SER A 48 -6.51 -8.12 -1.00
N LYS A 49 -7.23 -7.06 -0.62
CA LYS A 49 -6.65 -5.90 0.08
C LYS A 49 -6.07 -6.29 1.44
N ALA A 50 -6.79 -7.11 2.21
CA ALA A 50 -6.32 -7.62 3.50
C ALA A 50 -5.07 -8.51 3.34
N THR A 51 -5.05 -9.38 2.32
CA THR A 51 -3.90 -10.25 2.04
C THR A 51 -2.66 -9.46 1.65
N ALA A 52 -2.81 -8.42 0.83
CA ALA A 52 -1.71 -7.53 0.45
C ALA A 52 -1.08 -6.85 1.68
N ILE A 53 -1.90 -6.28 2.55
CA ILE A 53 -1.44 -5.68 3.82
C ILE A 53 -0.79 -6.74 4.72
N ALA A 54 -1.42 -7.90 4.91
CA ALA A 54 -0.88 -8.96 5.76
C ALA A 54 0.50 -9.42 5.29
N LYS A 55 0.70 -9.62 3.97
CA LYS A 55 2.00 -9.96 3.39
C LYS A 55 3.05 -8.88 3.70
N ALA A 56 2.71 -7.61 3.45
CA ALA A 56 3.58 -6.48 3.69
C ALA A 56 4.03 -6.34 5.16
N LEU A 57 3.12 -6.59 6.11
CA LEU A 57 3.41 -6.54 7.55
C LEU A 57 4.13 -7.80 8.08
N SER A 58 4.17 -8.88 7.28
CA SER A 58 4.75 -10.16 7.69
C SER A 58 6.14 -10.41 7.12
N ALA A 59 6.74 -9.45 6.41
CA ALA A 59 8.10 -9.60 5.95
C ALA A 59 9.07 -9.83 7.13
N PRO A 60 10.14 -10.62 6.96
CA PRO A 60 10.53 -11.31 5.73
C PRO A 60 9.83 -12.67 5.50
N ILE A 61 8.88 -13.08 6.35
CA ILE A 61 8.20 -14.39 6.27
C ILE A 61 7.41 -14.52 4.96
N GLN A 62 6.77 -13.44 4.52
CA GLN A 62 6.17 -13.33 3.18
C GLN A 62 6.79 -12.15 2.44
N PRO A 63 7.01 -12.28 1.12
CA PRO A 63 7.41 -11.14 0.32
C PRO A 63 6.26 -10.11 0.27
N PRO A 64 6.55 -8.81 0.46
CA PRO A 64 5.58 -7.76 0.22
C PRO A 64 5.13 -7.76 -1.24
N PRO A 65 3.88 -7.33 -1.53
CA PRO A 65 3.44 -7.07 -2.89
C PRO A 65 4.30 -6.01 -3.61
N CYS A 66 4.22 -5.98 -4.93
CA CYS A 66 4.72 -4.85 -5.70
C CYS A 66 3.99 -3.56 -5.32
N ILE A 67 4.65 -2.43 -5.55
CA ILE A 67 4.10 -1.10 -5.37
C ILE A 67 3.67 -0.52 -6.72
N PHE A 68 2.56 0.21 -6.68
CA PHE A 68 2.06 0.99 -7.81
C PHE A 68 2.64 2.40 -7.78
N ILE A 69 3.25 2.82 -8.89
CA ILE A 69 3.77 4.18 -9.07
C ILE A 69 3.01 4.83 -10.23
N PRO A 70 2.29 5.95 -9.98
CA PRO A 70 1.58 6.63 -11.06
C PRO A 70 2.51 7.08 -12.19
N GLY A 71 2.21 6.67 -13.42
CA GLY A 71 2.98 7.03 -14.60
C GLY A 71 4.09 6.04 -14.96
N GLU A 72 4.28 4.98 -14.18
CA GLU A 72 5.13 3.85 -14.54
C GLU A 72 4.28 2.64 -14.89
N ASP A 73 4.65 1.94 -15.97
CA ASP A 73 3.95 0.74 -16.43
C ASP A 73 4.47 -0.53 -15.73
N ASP A 74 5.74 -0.52 -15.33
CA ASP A 74 6.39 -1.67 -14.70
C ASP A 74 6.18 -1.65 -13.17
N PRO A 75 5.72 -2.76 -12.57
CA PRO A 75 5.56 -2.86 -11.13
C PRO A 75 6.93 -2.84 -10.44
N LYS A 76 7.08 -2.00 -9.41
CA LYS A 76 8.30 -1.98 -8.58
C LYS A 76 8.13 -2.92 -7.39
N PRO A 77 9.20 -3.62 -6.96
CA PRO A 77 9.12 -4.46 -5.76
C PRO A 77 8.86 -3.60 -4.51
N GLY A 78 8.07 -4.14 -3.58
CA GLY A 78 7.91 -3.55 -2.26
C GLY A 78 9.17 -3.67 -1.39
N ARG A 79 9.10 -3.07 -0.20
CA ARG A 79 10.23 -2.95 0.71
C ARG A 79 10.68 -4.31 1.28
N VAL A 80 11.94 -4.69 1.09
CA VAL A 80 12.46 -6.03 1.47
C VAL A 80 12.26 -6.36 2.95
N ASP A 81 12.48 -5.38 3.82
CA ASP A 81 12.29 -5.53 5.28
C ASP A 81 10.83 -5.41 5.72
N GLY A 82 9.90 -5.22 4.78
CA GLY A 82 8.48 -5.04 5.03
C GLY A 82 8.11 -3.63 5.47
N TYR A 83 6.96 -3.58 6.13
CA TYR A 83 6.32 -2.37 6.61
C TYR A 83 5.81 -2.58 8.03
N ASP A 84 5.78 -1.50 8.82
CA ASP A 84 5.35 -1.55 10.22
C ASP A 84 3.94 -0.96 10.41
N PHE A 85 3.40 -0.33 9.36
CA PHE A 85 2.07 0.28 9.37
C PHE A 85 1.35 0.07 8.03
N GLY A 86 0.09 -0.36 8.09
CA GLY A 86 -0.72 -0.65 6.90
C GLY A 86 -2.05 0.09 6.91
N PHE A 87 -2.32 0.90 5.88
CA PHE A 87 -3.60 1.57 5.69
C PHE A 87 -4.50 0.80 4.71
N LEU A 88 -5.62 0.30 5.20
CA LEU A 88 -6.60 -0.45 4.41
C LEU A 88 -7.82 0.43 4.14
N HIS A 89 -7.91 1.04 2.96
CA HIS A 89 -9.07 1.88 2.59
C HIS A 89 -10.32 1.02 2.33
N ILE A 90 -11.29 1.00 3.24
CA ILE A 90 -12.60 0.34 3.04
C ILE A 90 -13.61 1.40 2.63
N LYS A 91 -14.43 1.07 1.63
CA LYS A 91 -15.55 1.89 1.17
C LYS A 91 -16.85 1.14 1.39
#